data_AF-A0A2D7BZP1-F1
#
_entry.id   AF-A0A2D7BZP1-F1
#
_cell.length_a   1.000
_cell.length_b   1.000
_cell.length_c   1.000
_cell.angle_alpha   90.00
_cell.angle_beta   90.00
_cell.angle_gamma   90.00
#
_symmetry.space_group_name_H-M   'P 1'
#
loop_
_entity.id
_entity.type
_entity.pdbx_description
1 polymer ?
#
loop_
_entity_poly.entity_id
_entity_poly.type
_entity_poly.pdbx_seq_one_letter_code
_entity_poly.pdbx_strand_id
1 'polypeptide(L)'
;MKVKIGRYPNWRWYHTYLYRWFGYAPSQKKKIHIDSWDTWSMDYTLAQIVLPMLLQLAKEKHGSPITDLDDVPFELQGDHEDDIHDRWDWIMAEMIYAFDAKVNDIDEWQFSDEKQRRIENGFRLFGKYYTGLWD
;
A
#
# COMPACT_ATOMS: atom_id res chain seq x y z
N MET A 1 -12.61 4.80 12.83
CA MET A 1 -12.73 4.44 11.40
C MET A 1 -13.15 2.98 11.25
N LYS A 2 -14.08 2.69 10.36
CA LYS A 2 -14.45 1.32 9.99
C LYS A 2 -14.52 1.20 8.46
N VAL A 3 -13.66 0.37 7.88
CA VAL A 3 -13.65 0.08 6.45
C VAL A 3 -14.06 -1.39 6.24
N LYS A 4 -15.12 -1.61 5.47
CA LYS A 4 -15.57 -2.95 5.04
C LYS A 4 -15.71 -2.95 3.53
N ILE A 5 -14.76 -3.60 2.85
CA ILE A 5 -14.79 -3.83 1.41
C ILE A 5 -15.14 -5.31 1.20
N GLY A 6 -16.27 -5.57 0.55
CA GLY A 6 -16.71 -6.94 0.23
C GLY A 6 -15.92 -7.53 -0.94
N ARG A 7 -16.06 -8.83 -1.16
CA ARG A 7 -15.51 -9.49 -2.36
C ARG A 7 -16.10 -8.87 -3.63
N TYR A 8 -15.33 -8.94 -4.72
CA TYR A 8 -15.88 -8.67 -6.04
C TYR A 8 -17.09 -9.60 -6.30
N PRO A 9 -18.20 -9.07 -6.84
CA PRO A 9 -19.38 -9.87 -7.08
C PRO A 9 -19.13 -10.87 -8.21
N ASN A 10 -19.54 -12.11 -8.01
CA ASN A 10 -19.47 -13.12 -9.06
C ASN A 10 -20.46 -12.80 -10.18
N TRP A 11 -19.97 -12.77 -11.42
CA TRP A 11 -20.84 -12.65 -12.59
C TRP A 11 -21.63 -13.94 -12.79
N ARG A 12 -22.92 -13.88 -12.46
CA ARG A 12 -23.85 -14.99 -12.73
C ARG A 12 -24.50 -14.84 -14.10
N TRP A 13 -24.92 -15.96 -14.68
CA TRP A 13 -25.49 -16.04 -16.04
C TRP A 13 -26.58 -14.99 -16.33
N TYR A 14 -27.44 -14.67 -15.35
CA TYR A 14 -28.53 -13.71 -15.51
C TYR A 14 -28.07 -12.24 -15.52
N HIS A 15 -26.86 -11.93 -15.05
CA HIS A 15 -26.34 -10.55 -15.09
C HIS A 15 -26.12 -10.07 -16.52
N THR A 16 -25.79 -10.96 -17.46
CA THR A 16 -25.70 -10.61 -18.89
C THR A 16 -27.03 -10.10 -19.44
N TYR A 17 -28.14 -10.73 -19.04
CA TYR A 17 -29.47 -10.27 -19.42
C TYR A 17 -29.82 -8.94 -18.75
N LEU A 18 -29.63 -8.84 -17.42
CA LEU A 18 -29.92 -7.62 -16.67
C LEU A 18 -29.08 -6.42 -17.15
N TYR A 19 -27.83 -6.64 -17.54
CA TYR A 19 -26.98 -5.61 -18.09
C TYR A 19 -27.46 -5.14 -19.46
N ARG A 20 -27.78 -6.06 -20.37
CA ARG A 20 -28.24 -5.72 -21.74
C ARG A 20 -29.57 -4.97 -21.75
N TRP A 21 -30.47 -5.32 -20.84
CA TRP A 21 -31.84 -4.79 -20.82
C TRP A 21 -32.02 -3.59 -19.89
N PHE A 22 -31.25 -3.53 -18.80
CA PHE A 22 -31.44 -2.52 -17.76
C PHE A 22 -30.15 -1.80 -17.35
N GLY A 23 -29.01 -2.07 -18.02
CA GLY A 23 -27.72 -1.49 -17.67
C GLY A 23 -27.20 -1.93 -16.29
N TYR A 24 -27.80 -2.94 -15.67
CA TYR A 24 -27.45 -3.37 -14.33
C TYR A 24 -26.20 -4.27 -14.34
N ALA A 25 -25.15 -3.83 -13.64
CA ALA A 25 -23.99 -4.65 -13.33
C ALA A 25 -23.83 -4.74 -11.80
N PRO A 26 -23.51 -5.92 -11.25
CA PRO A 26 -23.28 -6.04 -9.82
C PRO A 26 -21.98 -5.31 -9.46
N SER A 27 -22.02 -4.51 -8.40
CA SER A 27 -20.86 -3.75 -7.93
C SER A 27 -20.37 -4.28 -6.58
N GLN A 28 -19.08 -4.05 -6.31
CA GLN A 28 -18.47 -4.41 -5.03
C GLN A 28 -19.09 -3.59 -3.90
N LYS A 29 -19.59 -4.27 -2.86
CA LYS A 29 -20.19 -3.61 -1.69
C LYS A 29 -19.10 -2.96 -0.83
N LYS A 30 -19.21 -1.65 -0.60
CA LYS A 30 -18.28 -0.87 0.22
C LYS A 30 -19.06 -0.19 1.35
N LYS A 31 -18.58 -0.31 2.58
CA LYS A 31 -19.09 0.45 3.74
C LYS A 31 -17.91 1.10 4.44
N ILE A 32 -17.85 2.42 4.36
CA ILE A 32 -16.81 3.25 4.95
C ILE A 32 -17.49 4.16 5.97
N HIS A 33 -16.97 4.16 7.19
CA HIS A 33 -17.42 5.04 8.26
C HIS A 33 -16.19 5.75 8.85
N ILE A 34 -16.23 7.08 8.85
CA ILE A 34 -15.17 7.95 9.37
C ILE A 34 -15.79 8.68 10.58
N ASP A 35 -15.19 8.45 11.75
CA ASP A 35 -15.54 9.11 12.99
C ASP A 35 -14.78 10.45 13.09
N SER A 36 -15.32 11.43 13.84
CA SER A 36 -14.73 12.78 13.91
C SER A 36 -13.30 12.82 14.46
N TRP A 37 -12.89 11.83 15.27
CA TRP A 37 -11.53 11.74 15.82
C TRP A 37 -10.53 11.05 14.88
N ASP A 38 -10.99 10.35 13.84
CA ASP A 38 -10.11 9.70 12.87
C ASP A 38 -9.24 10.71 12.09
N THR A 39 -9.66 11.97 12.06
CA THR A 39 -8.97 13.06 11.37
C THR A 39 -8.09 13.91 12.29
N TRP A 40 -8.10 13.68 13.61
CA TRP A 40 -7.22 14.43 14.54
C TRP A 40 -5.75 14.06 14.37
N SER A 41 -5.49 12.81 13.99
CA SER A 41 -4.17 12.32 13.55
C SER A 41 -4.40 11.32 12.42
N MET A 42 -4.76 11.88 11.26
CA MET A 42 -5.16 11.12 10.07
C MET A 42 -4.02 10.24 9.56
N ASP A 43 -2.79 10.72 9.65
CA ASP A 43 -1.56 9.99 9.33
C ASP A 43 -1.43 8.68 10.12
N TYR A 44 -1.61 8.73 11.44
CA TYR A 44 -1.59 7.54 12.30
C TYR A 44 -2.76 6.60 11.99
N THR A 45 -3.94 7.17 11.79
CA THR A 45 -5.17 6.41 11.51
C THR A 45 -5.09 5.68 10.16
N LEU A 46 -4.51 6.31 9.13
CA LEU A 46 -4.23 5.69 7.85
C LEU A 46 -3.14 4.63 7.97
N ALA A 47 -2.08 4.88 8.75
CA ALA A 47 -1.00 3.92 8.96
C ALA A 47 -1.50 2.56 9.49
N GLN A 48 -2.50 2.57 10.39
CA GLN A 48 -3.13 1.33 10.87
C GLN A 48 -3.85 0.51 9.78
N ILE A 49 -4.28 1.13 8.68
CA ILE A 49 -4.79 0.41 7.50
C ILE A 49 -3.65 0.00 6.58
N VAL A 50 -2.77 0.95 6.24
CA VAL A 50 -1.78 0.77 5.18
C VAL A 50 -0.75 -0.30 5.56
N LEU A 51 -0.29 -0.32 6.81
CA LEU A 51 0.72 -1.28 7.28
C LEU A 51 0.31 -2.75 7.05
N PRO A 52 -0.85 -3.26 7.53
CA PRO A 52 -1.23 -4.64 7.27
C PRO A 52 -1.49 -4.92 5.78
N MET A 53 -1.91 -3.93 4.99
CA MET A 53 -2.06 -4.10 3.53
C MET A 53 -0.72 -4.29 2.83
N LEU A 54 0.29 -3.48 3.19
CA LEU A 54 1.65 -3.61 2.64
C LEU A 54 2.28 -4.96 3.04
N LEU A 55 2.10 -5.39 4.29
CA LEU A 55 2.56 -6.71 4.75
C LEU A 55 1.90 -7.87 4.01
N GLN A 56 0.59 -7.76 3.74
CA GLN A 56 -0.12 -8.75 2.93
C GLN A 56 0.40 -8.78 1.49
N LEU A 57 0.54 -7.62 0.85
CA LEU A 57 1.04 -7.49 -0.52
C LEU A 57 2.46 -8.06 -0.68
N ALA A 58 3.36 -7.72 0.25
CA ALA A 58 4.73 -8.22 0.26
C ALA A 58 4.83 -9.75 0.43
N LYS A 59 3.82 -10.37 1.07
CA LYS A 59 3.75 -11.82 1.26
C LYS A 59 3.23 -12.58 0.04
N GLU A 60 2.28 -11.99 -0.68
CA GLU A 60 1.58 -12.66 -1.79
C GLU A 60 2.40 -12.65 -3.12
N LYS A 61 3.35 -11.71 -3.28
CA LYS A 61 4.39 -11.67 -4.35
C LYS A 61 3.88 -12.00 -5.77
N HIS A 62 3.00 -11.17 -6.30
CA HIS A 62 2.39 -11.40 -7.62
C HIS A 62 2.95 -10.55 -8.78
N GLY A 63 3.84 -9.59 -8.50
CA GLY A 63 4.55 -8.82 -9.51
C GLY A 63 5.38 -7.68 -8.91
N SER A 64 6.22 -7.06 -9.74
CA SER A 64 7.03 -5.90 -9.36
C SER A 64 6.89 -4.80 -10.42
N PRO A 65 6.46 -3.58 -10.04
CA PRO A 65 6.46 -2.45 -10.95
C PRO A 65 7.90 -2.03 -11.31
N ILE A 66 8.03 -1.29 -12.41
CA ILE A 66 9.29 -0.65 -12.78
C ILE A 66 9.60 0.45 -11.76
N THR A 67 10.86 0.50 -11.32
CA THR A 67 11.35 1.41 -10.28
C THR A 67 12.46 2.29 -10.85
N ASP A 68 12.54 3.52 -10.36
CA ASP A 68 13.63 4.44 -10.71
C ASP A 68 14.91 4.06 -9.95
N LEU A 69 16.03 4.02 -10.67
CA LEU A 69 17.33 3.63 -10.10
C LEU A 69 17.76 4.54 -8.94
N ASP A 70 17.41 5.82 -9.01
CA ASP A 70 17.75 6.82 -7.99
C ASP A 70 17.05 6.57 -6.64
N ASP A 71 16.01 5.73 -6.61
CA ASP A 71 15.27 5.42 -5.39
C ASP A 71 15.85 4.26 -4.60
N VAL A 72 16.79 3.50 -5.17
CA VAL A 72 17.38 2.31 -4.56
C VAL A 72 18.87 2.50 -4.29
N PRO A 73 19.46 1.75 -3.36
CA PRO A 73 20.91 1.77 -3.12
C PRO A 73 21.71 1.47 -4.39
N PHE A 74 22.92 2.01 -4.46
CA PHE A 74 23.83 1.87 -5.62
C PHE A 74 24.02 0.41 -6.06
N GLU A 75 24.06 -0.53 -5.11
CA GLU A 75 24.21 -1.96 -5.37
C GLU A 75 23.07 -2.54 -6.21
N LEU A 76 21.86 -1.98 -6.10
CA LEU A 76 20.67 -2.41 -6.84
C LEU A 76 20.49 -1.66 -8.16
N GLN A 77 21.38 -0.72 -8.52
CA GLN A 77 21.26 0.08 -9.74
C GLN A 77 21.81 -0.61 -11.01
N GLY A 78 22.12 -1.91 -10.93
CA GLY A 78 22.65 -2.72 -12.03
C GLY A 78 21.69 -2.87 -13.22
N ASP A 79 22.12 -3.59 -14.26
CA ASP A 79 21.30 -3.82 -15.45
C ASP A 79 21.03 -5.32 -15.63
N HIS A 80 20.46 -5.95 -14.59
CA HIS A 80 20.02 -7.34 -14.61
C HIS A 80 18.50 -7.44 -14.48
N GLU A 81 17.90 -8.40 -15.19
CA GLU A 81 16.44 -8.60 -15.22
C GLU A 81 15.88 -8.98 -13.84
N ASP A 82 16.65 -9.77 -13.07
CA ASP A 82 16.30 -10.17 -11.70
C ASP A 82 16.30 -9.00 -10.70
N ASP A 83 17.03 -7.92 -11.00
CA ASP A 83 17.14 -6.75 -10.10
C ASP A 83 15.81 -6.00 -9.94
N ILE A 84 14.87 -6.15 -10.89
CA ILE A 84 13.56 -5.46 -10.83
C ILE A 84 12.78 -5.88 -9.58
N HIS A 85 12.84 -7.17 -9.25
CA HIS A 85 12.17 -7.70 -8.06
C HIS A 85 12.85 -7.27 -6.78
N ASP A 86 14.19 -7.31 -6.74
CA ASP A 86 14.97 -6.92 -5.57
C ASP A 86 14.84 -5.43 -5.24
N ARG A 87 14.79 -4.57 -6.27
CA ARG A 87 14.48 -3.13 -6.09
C ARG A 87 13.12 -2.91 -5.47
N TRP A 88 12.11 -3.62 -5.98
CA TRP A 88 10.76 -3.48 -5.46
C TRP A 88 10.64 -3.99 -4.03
N ASP A 89 11.26 -5.14 -3.72
CA ASP A 89 11.31 -5.69 -2.37
C ASP A 89 12.00 -4.70 -1.40
N TRP A 90 13.07 -4.04 -1.82
CA TRP A 90 13.72 -2.98 -1.03
C TRP A 90 12.80 -1.78 -0.80
N ILE A 91 12.15 -1.28 -1.86
CA ILE A 91 11.21 -0.15 -1.77
C ILE A 91 10.02 -0.50 -0.84
N MET A 92 9.45 -1.70 -0.97
CA MET A 92 8.39 -2.19 -0.10
C MET A 92 8.84 -2.26 1.36
N ALA A 93 10.07 -2.73 1.63
CA ALA A 93 10.62 -2.76 2.97
C ALA A 93 10.76 -1.36 3.59
N GLU A 94 11.18 -0.35 2.81
CA GLU A 94 11.25 1.04 3.27
C GLU A 94 9.87 1.64 3.57
N MET A 95 8.86 1.37 2.74
CA MET A 95 7.49 1.79 3.02
C MET A 95 6.97 1.13 4.30
N ILE A 96 7.14 -0.19 4.43
CA ILE A 96 6.73 -0.94 5.63
C ILE A 96 7.41 -0.38 6.87
N TYR A 97 8.71 -0.11 6.81
CA TYR A 97 9.46 0.48 7.92
C TYR A 97 8.87 1.82 8.36
N ALA A 98 8.56 2.73 7.43
CA ALA A 98 7.99 4.03 7.75
C ALA A 98 6.61 3.93 8.42
N PHE A 99 5.73 3.07 7.91
CA PHE A 99 4.40 2.86 8.50
C PHE A 99 4.46 2.08 9.82
N ASP A 100 5.37 1.12 9.96
CA ASP A 100 5.58 0.38 11.21
C ASP A 100 6.09 1.32 12.31
N ALA A 101 7.08 2.16 11.99
CA ALA A 101 7.56 3.20 12.90
C ALA A 101 6.43 4.14 13.35
N LYS A 102 5.52 4.50 12.43
CA LYS A 102 4.38 5.36 12.76
C LYS A 102 3.37 4.70 13.70
N VAL A 103 3.20 3.38 13.62
CA VAL A 103 2.19 2.63 14.39
C VAL A 103 2.73 2.13 15.73
N ASN A 104 3.93 1.55 15.72
CA ASN A 104 4.47 0.74 16.82
C ASN A 104 5.63 1.41 17.57
N ASP A 105 6.33 2.37 16.95
CA ASP A 105 7.55 2.94 17.51
C ASP A 105 7.23 4.20 18.33
N ILE A 106 6.66 3.95 19.52
CA ILE A 106 6.20 4.97 20.48
C ILE A 106 7.39 5.60 21.24
N ASP A 107 8.59 5.05 21.15
CA ASP A 107 9.75 5.54 21.91
C ASP A 107 10.40 6.76 21.22
N GLU A 108 9.76 7.90 21.44
CA GLU A 108 10.16 9.27 21.04
C GLU A 108 11.62 9.61 21.43
N TRP A 109 12.17 8.94 22.44
CA TRP A 109 13.53 9.15 22.98
C TRP A 109 14.67 8.58 22.12
N GLN A 110 14.36 7.77 21.09
CA GLN A 110 15.35 7.25 20.13
C GLN A 110 15.19 7.88 18.73
N PHE A 111 14.77 9.15 18.67
CA PHE A 111 14.76 9.90 17.42
C PHE A 111 16.19 10.29 17.03
N SER A 112 16.86 9.42 16.26
CA SER A 112 18.06 9.83 15.53
C SER A 112 17.66 10.49 14.21
N ASP A 113 18.45 11.47 13.77
CA ASP A 113 18.25 12.12 12.46
C ASP A 113 18.24 11.09 11.31
N GLU A 114 18.99 10.00 11.45
CA GLU A 114 19.03 8.90 10.49
C GLU A 114 17.71 8.14 10.40
N LYS A 115 17.12 7.81 11.56
CA LYS A 115 15.80 7.15 11.64
C LYS A 115 14.72 8.02 11.00
N GLN A 116 14.73 9.32 11.31
CA GLN A 116 13.78 10.26 10.72
C GLN A 116 13.91 10.31 9.19
N ARG A 117 15.13 10.41 8.67
CA ARG A 117 15.38 10.41 7.21
C ARG A 117 14.89 9.14 6.53
N ARG A 118 15.05 7.98 7.19
CA ARG A 118 14.57 6.71 6.67
C ARG A 118 13.04 6.65 6.62
N ILE A 119 12.37 7.11 7.68
CA ILE A 119 10.90 7.20 7.72
C ILE A 119 10.38 8.15 6.61
N GLU A 120 11.01 9.32 6.47
CA GLU A 120 10.66 10.28 5.42
C GLU A 120 10.87 9.70 4.01
N ASN A 121 11.96 8.95 3.80
CA ASN A 121 12.18 8.24 2.54
C ASN A 121 11.09 7.20 2.26
N GLY A 122 10.69 6.39 3.26
CA GLY A 122 9.61 5.42 3.11
C GLY A 122 8.27 6.06 2.74
N PHE A 123 7.91 7.20 3.34
CA PHE A 123 6.70 7.94 2.94
C PHE A 123 6.79 8.55 1.55
N ARG A 124 7.97 9.08 1.18
CA ARG A 124 8.23 9.58 -0.18
C ARG A 124 8.04 8.47 -1.21
N LEU A 125 8.62 7.29 -0.96
CA LEU A 125 8.50 6.11 -1.81
C LEU A 125 7.04 5.65 -1.91
N PHE A 126 6.33 5.57 -0.78
CA PHE A 126 4.90 5.23 -0.77
C PHE A 126 4.08 6.16 -1.67
N GLY A 127 4.28 7.47 -1.57
CA GLY A 127 3.61 8.43 -2.43
C GLY A 127 3.96 8.27 -3.91
N LYS A 128 5.25 8.06 -4.22
CA LYS A 128 5.76 7.90 -5.59
C LYS A 128 5.22 6.64 -6.28
N TYR A 129 5.22 5.50 -5.56
CA TYR A 129 4.83 4.20 -6.09
C TYR A 129 3.42 3.77 -5.68
N TYR A 130 2.57 4.69 -5.23
CA TYR A 130 1.21 4.37 -4.78
C TYR A 130 0.40 3.58 -5.83
N THR A 131 0.51 3.97 -7.10
CA THR A 131 -0.16 3.28 -8.21
C THR A 131 0.51 1.99 -8.63
N GLY A 132 1.65 1.63 -8.04
CA GLY A 132 2.35 0.36 -8.19
C GLY A 132 1.97 -0.69 -7.13
N LEU A 133 1.11 -0.32 -6.16
CA LEU A 133 0.63 -1.23 -5.09
C LEU A 133 -0.54 -2.09 -5.58
N TRP A 134 -0.31 -2.84 -6.65
CA TRP A 134 -1.26 -3.79 -7.21
C TRP A 134 -0.67 -5.20 -7.23
N ASP A 135 -1.60 -6.14 -7.24
CA ASP A 135 -1.45 -7.53 -7.63
C ASP A 135 -2.25 -7.71 -8.93
#